data_AF-A0A542ZHD3-F1
#
_entry.id   AF-A0A542ZHD3-F1
#
_cell.length_a   1.000
_cell.length_b   1.000
_cell.length_c   1.000
_cell.angle_alpha   90.00
_cell.angle_beta   90.00
_cell.angle_gamma   90.00
#
_symmetry.space_group_name_H-M   'P 1'
#
loop_
_entity.id
_entity.type
_entity.pdbx_description
1 polymer ?
#
loop_
_entity_poly.entity_id
_entity_poly.type
_entity_poly.pdbx_seq_one_letter_code
_entity_poly.pdbx_strand_id
1 'polypeptide(L)'
;MREKARERITALVLFVVLAFYSVTIGWRGVLLVTDSGGRVVPVLLGIAVVLMPVVALWAIWRLVLFARDGSAMMQQQGEPAGPQDETWRAHLVEAEAHRQAGERGAEQRAYRAAVRAWRESRSA
;
A
#
# COMPACT_ATOMS: atom_id res chain seq x y z
N MET A 1 -8.21 -0.41 -21.99
CA MET A 1 -7.88 0.77 -21.15
C MET A 1 -9.08 1.43 -20.47
N ARG A 2 -10.29 1.44 -21.07
CA ARG A 2 -11.47 2.12 -20.50
C ARG A 2 -12.02 1.49 -19.21
N GLU A 3 -11.85 0.19 -18.97
CA GLU A 3 -12.27 -0.48 -17.71
C GLU A 3 -11.41 -0.13 -16.50
N LYS A 4 -10.07 -0.17 -16.65
CA LYS A 4 -9.14 0.24 -15.57
C LYS A 4 -9.37 1.68 -15.12
N ALA A 5 -9.80 2.56 -16.03
CA ALA A 5 -10.16 3.93 -15.70
C ALA A 5 -11.44 4.00 -14.85
N ARG A 6 -12.46 3.18 -15.16
CA ARG A 6 -13.71 3.11 -14.39
C ARG A 6 -13.48 2.61 -12.97
N GLU A 7 -12.69 1.55 -12.78
CA GLU A 7 -12.35 1.06 -11.43
C GLU A 7 -11.65 2.12 -10.57
N ARG A 8 -10.66 2.81 -11.15
CA ARG A 8 -9.94 3.89 -10.45
C ARG A 8 -10.85 5.06 -10.11
N ILE A 9 -11.77 5.41 -11.03
CA ILE A 9 -12.75 6.47 -10.82
C ILE A 9 -13.76 6.08 -9.75
N THR A 10 -14.29 4.85 -9.77
CA THR A 10 -15.21 4.36 -8.73
C THR A 10 -14.53 4.33 -7.36
N ALA A 11 -13.28 3.88 -7.29
CA ALA A 11 -12.50 3.91 -6.05
C ALA A 11 -12.29 5.35 -5.55
N LEU A 12 -11.97 6.28 -6.45
CA LEU A 12 -11.84 7.70 -6.12
C LEU A 12 -13.16 8.29 -5.62
N VAL A 13 -14.28 7.99 -6.28
CA VAL A 13 -15.61 8.46 -5.91
C VAL A 13 -16.03 7.92 -4.55
N LEU A 14 -15.87 6.62 -4.31
CA LEU A 14 -16.15 6.02 -3.00
C LEU A 14 -15.29 6.66 -1.91
N PHE A 15 -14.02 6.95 -2.19
CA PHE A 15 -13.15 7.62 -1.25
C PHE A 15 -13.59 9.06 -0.96
N VAL A 16 -14.01 9.82 -1.98
CA VAL A 16 -14.55 11.17 -1.81
C VAL A 16 -15.84 11.15 -1.01
N VAL A 17 -16.76 10.21 -1.31
CA VAL A 17 -18.01 10.02 -0.55
C VAL A 17 -17.70 9.68 0.91
N LEU A 18 -16.74 8.79 1.16
CA LEU A 18 -16.37 8.39 2.50
C LEU A 18 -15.70 9.53 3.28
N ALA A 19 -14.81 10.28 2.65
CA ALA A 19 -14.20 11.48 3.24
C ALA A 19 -15.27 12.54 3.55
N PHE A 20 -16.19 12.79 2.62
CA PHE A 20 -17.31 13.72 2.80
C PHE A 20 -18.20 13.31 3.98
N TYR A 21 -18.61 12.03 4.05
CA TYR A 21 -19.39 11.50 5.17
C TYR A 21 -18.65 11.61 6.50
N SER A 22 -17.35 11.32 6.51
CA SER A 22 -16.54 11.39 7.73
C SER A 22 -16.38 12.84 8.22
N VAL A 23 -16.18 13.79 7.31
CA VAL A 23 -16.13 15.24 7.63
C VAL A 23 -17.48 15.73 8.13
N THR A 24 -18.59 15.35 7.50
CA THR A 24 -19.94 15.75 7.95
C THR A 24 -20.32 15.14 9.30
N ILE A 25 -19.93 13.90 9.57
CA ILE A 25 -20.11 13.27 10.90
C ILE A 25 -19.23 13.98 11.94
N GLY A 26 -17.97 14.27 11.60
CA GLY A 26 -17.05 15.01 12.48
C GLY A 26 -17.57 16.42 12.81
N TRP A 27 -18.11 17.13 11.83
CA TRP A 27 -18.74 18.44 12.01
C TRP A 27 -19.91 18.41 12.99
N ARG A 28 -20.78 17.39 12.90
CA ARG A 28 -21.84 17.17 13.89
C ARG A 28 -21.30 16.81 15.26
N GLY A 29 -20.20 16.06 15.33
CA GLY A 29 -19.50 15.75 16.56
C GLY A 29 -18.94 17.00 17.25
N VAL A 30 -18.38 17.94 16.48
CA VAL A 30 -17.88 19.22 16.99
C VAL A 30 -19.03 20.08 17.53
N LEU A 31 -20.15 20.18 16.81
CA LEU A 31 -21.33 20.92 17.28
C LEU A 31 -21.86 20.39 18.63
N LEU A 32 -21.84 19.06 18.84
CA LEU A 32 -22.18 18.44 20.13
C LEU A 32 -21.21 18.85 21.26
N VAL A 33 -19.93 19.11 20.95
CA VAL A 33 -18.95 19.60 21.95
C VAL A 33 -19.22 21.05 22.31
N THR A 34 -19.56 21.87 21.32
CA THR A 34 -19.82 23.31 21.49
C THR A 34 -21.09 23.59 22.30
N ASP A 35 -22.17 22.82 22.06
CA ASP A 35 -23.46 23.04 22.75
C ASP A 35 -23.61 22.31 24.10
N SER A 36 -22.85 21.23 24.38
CA SER A 36 -23.11 20.35 25.54
C SER A 36 -21.94 20.15 26.51
N GLY A 37 -20.93 21.03 26.53
CA GLY A 37 -19.96 21.10 27.63
C GLY A 37 -18.71 20.23 27.48
N GLY A 38 -17.99 20.33 26.35
CA GLY A 38 -16.56 19.96 26.32
C GLY A 38 -16.23 18.47 26.18
N ARG A 39 -17.15 17.64 25.65
CA ARG A 39 -16.90 16.20 25.49
C ARG A 39 -16.03 15.92 24.25
N VAL A 40 -14.74 15.60 24.43
CA VAL A 40 -13.75 15.36 23.35
C VAL A 40 -14.04 14.10 22.50
N VAL A 41 -14.82 13.17 23.05
CA VAL A 41 -15.06 11.82 22.48
C VAL A 41 -15.63 11.81 21.04
N PRO A 42 -16.65 12.62 20.67
CA PRO A 42 -17.22 12.60 19.31
C PRO A 42 -16.23 13.07 18.24
N VAL A 43 -15.35 14.01 18.58
CA VAL A 43 -14.31 14.52 17.67
C VAL A 43 -13.28 13.42 17.39
N LEU A 44 -12.83 12.72 18.43
CA LEU A 44 -11.91 11.58 18.27
C LEU A 44 -12.53 10.44 17.45
N LEU A 45 -13.83 10.16 17.65
CA LEU A 45 -14.56 9.17 16.86
C LEU A 45 -14.59 9.57 15.37
N GLY A 46 -14.89 10.84 15.06
CA GLY A 46 -14.86 11.35 13.69
C GLY A 46 -13.47 11.22 13.04
N ILE A 47 -12.41 11.60 13.76
CA ILE A 47 -11.02 11.47 13.29
C ILE A 47 -10.66 10.01 13.04
N ALA A 48 -11.04 9.09 13.93
CA ALA A 48 -10.77 7.66 13.77
C ALA A 48 -11.44 7.09 12.50
N VAL A 49 -12.67 7.51 12.23
CA VAL A 49 -13.42 7.10 11.03
C VAL A 49 -12.79 7.65 9.75
N VAL A 50 -12.17 8.84 9.77
CA VAL A 50 -11.40 9.38 8.63
C VAL A 50 -10.07 8.65 8.44
N LEU A 51 -9.34 8.40 9.55
CA LEU A 51 -8.01 7.80 9.48
C LEU A 51 -8.05 6.37 8.96
N MET A 52 -9.07 5.59 9.34
CA MET A 52 -9.22 4.19 8.93
C MET A 52 -9.16 3.99 7.40
N PRO A 53 -9.98 4.67 6.57
CA PRO A 53 -9.90 4.54 5.12
C PRO A 53 -8.67 5.18 4.50
N VAL A 54 -8.12 6.25 5.10
CA VAL A 54 -6.87 6.85 4.63
C VAL A 54 -5.74 5.82 4.74
N VAL A 55 -5.63 5.12 5.87
CA VAL A 55 -4.65 4.06 6.09
C VAL A 55 -4.92 2.88 5.14
N ALA A 56 -6.17 2.49 4.95
CA ALA A 56 -6.53 1.42 4.02
C ALA A 56 -6.10 1.73 2.58
N LEU A 57 -6.41 2.94 2.08
CA LEU A 57 -5.96 3.37 0.75
C LEU A 57 -4.43 3.43 0.65
N TRP A 58 -3.76 3.95 1.67
CA TRP A 58 -2.31 4.02 1.68
C TRP A 58 -1.69 2.62 1.61
N ALA A 59 -2.22 1.66 2.37
CA ALA A 59 -1.79 0.26 2.33
C ALA A 59 -2.01 -0.37 0.95
N ILE A 60 -3.19 -0.17 0.35
CA ILE A 60 -3.50 -0.65 -1.00
C ILE A 60 -2.54 -0.03 -2.02
N TRP A 61 -2.32 1.28 -1.96
CA TRP A 61 -1.39 1.96 -2.87
C TRP A 61 0.02 1.39 -2.80
N ARG A 62 0.53 1.16 -1.58
CA ARG A 62 1.85 0.54 -1.36
C ARG A 62 1.90 -0.90 -1.87
N LEU A 63 0.82 -1.67 -1.70
CA LEU A 63 0.72 -3.04 -2.22
C LEU A 63 0.70 -3.07 -3.75
N VAL A 64 -0.05 -2.17 -4.40
CA VAL A 64 -0.10 -2.06 -5.86
C VAL A 64 1.25 -1.66 -6.43
N LEU A 65 1.94 -0.70 -5.80
CA LEU A 65 3.30 -0.33 -6.19
C LEU A 65 4.26 -1.51 -6.05
N PHE A 66 4.17 -2.26 -4.95
CA PHE A 66 4.98 -3.46 -4.75
C PHE A 66 4.71 -4.53 -5.80
N ALA A 67 3.44 -4.81 -6.11
CA ALA A 67 3.07 -5.78 -7.14
C ALA A 67 3.55 -5.35 -8.53
N ARG A 68 3.45 -4.06 -8.86
CA ARG A 68 3.92 -3.50 -10.13
C ARG A 68 5.44 -3.67 -10.27
N ASP A 69 6.19 -3.29 -9.25
CA ASP A 69 7.64 -3.33 -9.26
C ASP A 69 8.16 -4.77 -9.25
N GLY A 70 7.53 -5.66 -8.47
CA GLY A 70 7.79 -7.10 -8.52
C GLY A 70 7.49 -7.72 -9.89
N SER A 71 6.40 -7.32 -10.55
CA SER A 71 6.10 -7.80 -11.91
C SER A 71 7.15 -7.36 -12.93
N ALA A 72 7.62 -6.12 -12.84
CA ALA A 72 8.66 -5.59 -13.71
C ALA A 72 10.01 -6.28 -13.48
N MET A 73 10.36 -6.55 -12.22
CA MET A 73 11.55 -7.32 -11.84
C MET A 73 11.51 -8.74 -12.42
N MET A 74 10.37 -9.44 -12.31
CA MET A 74 10.22 -10.80 -12.84
C MET A 74 10.33 -10.86 -14.36
N GLN A 75 9.88 -9.84 -15.09
CA GLN A 75 10.03 -9.77 -16.55
C GLN A 75 11.51 -9.74 -16.98
N GLN A 76 12.38 -9.15 -16.17
CA GLN A 76 13.81 -9.00 -16.47
C GLN A 76 14.65 -10.22 -16.09
N GLN A 77 14.10 -11.17 -15.34
CA GLN A 77 14.85 -12.38 -14.99
C GLN A 77 15.32 -13.17 -16.22
N GLY A 78 14.57 -13.10 -17.34
CA GLY A 78 14.91 -13.77 -18.59
C GLY A 78 15.95 -13.02 -19.44
N GLU A 79 16.32 -11.79 -19.06
CA GLU A 79 17.30 -10.98 -19.78
C GLU A 79 18.72 -11.19 -19.21
N PRO A 80 19.78 -10.99 -20.02
CA PRO A 80 21.16 -11.05 -19.55
C PRO A 80 21.38 -10.12 -18.36
N ALA A 81 21.99 -10.63 -17.29
CA ALA A 81 22.23 -9.88 -16.06
C ALA A 81 23.39 -8.89 -16.22
N GLY A 82 23.16 -7.63 -15.86
CA GLY A 82 24.25 -6.69 -15.57
C GLY A 82 24.79 -6.86 -14.16
N PRO A 83 25.99 -6.32 -13.83
CA PRO A 83 26.52 -6.32 -12.45
C PRO A 83 25.55 -5.71 -11.43
N GLN A 84 24.79 -4.69 -11.83
CA GLN A 84 23.77 -4.04 -11.00
C GLN A 84 22.58 -4.95 -10.62
N ASP A 85 22.43 -6.10 -11.28
CA ASP A 85 21.34 -7.05 -11.02
C ASP A 85 21.69 -8.14 -10.00
N GLU A 86 22.97 -8.26 -9.63
CA GLU A 86 23.46 -9.33 -8.76
C GLU A 86 22.73 -9.38 -7.42
N THR A 87 22.58 -8.22 -6.78
CA THR A 87 21.99 -8.11 -5.44
C THR A 87 20.53 -8.54 -5.40
N TRP A 88 19.69 -8.07 -6.32
CA TRP A 88 18.27 -8.43 -6.30
C TRP A 88 18.04 -9.88 -6.75
N ARG A 89 18.86 -10.40 -7.68
CA ARG A 89 18.81 -11.80 -8.10
C ARG A 89 19.22 -12.75 -6.97
N ALA A 90 20.24 -12.41 -6.18
CA ALA A 90 20.65 -13.20 -5.03
C ALA A 90 19.52 -13.35 -4.00
N HIS A 91 18.86 -12.24 -3.63
CA HIS A 91 17.70 -12.26 -2.74
C HIS A 91 16.50 -13.05 -3.31
N LEU A 92 16.34 -13.07 -4.63
CA LEU A 92 15.29 -13.85 -5.26
C LEU A 92 15.56 -15.36 -5.18
N VAL A 93 16.80 -15.79 -5.37
CA VAL A 93 17.22 -17.18 -5.17
C VAL A 93 17.01 -17.62 -3.72
N GLU A 94 17.37 -16.76 -2.76
CA GLU A 94 17.11 -16.97 -1.34
C GLU A 94 15.61 -17.12 -1.04
N ALA A 95 14.76 -16.29 -1.64
CA ALA A 95 13.31 -16.39 -1.50
C ALA A 95 12.76 -17.73 -2.02
N GLU A 96 13.27 -18.21 -3.16
CA GLU A 96 12.90 -19.51 -3.73
C GLU A 96 13.36 -20.67 -2.83
N ALA A 97 14.56 -20.57 -2.22
CA ALA A 97 15.04 -21.55 -1.25
C ALA A 97 14.13 -21.63 -0.02
N HIS A 98 13.71 -20.49 0.54
CA HIS A 98 12.76 -20.46 1.65
C HIS A 98 11.37 -20.99 1.27
N ARG A 99 10.92 -20.76 0.02
CA ARG A 99 9.68 -21.35 -0.50
C ARG A 99 9.76 -22.87 -0.51
N GLN A 100 10.87 -23.43 -0.99
CA GLN A 100 11.11 -24.88 -1.01
C GLN A 100 11.19 -25.47 0.40
N ALA A 101 11.77 -24.72 1.36
CA ALA A 101 11.81 -25.10 2.76
C ALA A 101 10.47 -24.93 3.51
N GLY A 102 9.45 -24.30 2.89
CA GLY A 102 8.14 -24.04 3.51
C GLY A 102 8.12 -22.85 4.47
N GLU A 103 9.18 -22.05 4.52
CA GLU A 103 9.35 -20.93 5.45
C GLU A 103 8.72 -19.63 4.93
N ARG A 104 7.38 -19.53 5.00
CA ARG A 104 6.61 -18.39 4.45
C ARG A 104 7.09 -17.02 4.90
N GLY A 105 7.45 -16.88 6.17
CA GLY A 105 7.93 -15.60 6.72
C GLY A 105 9.28 -15.18 6.15
N ALA A 106 10.18 -16.14 5.93
CA ALA A 106 11.50 -15.90 5.35
C ALA A 106 11.41 -15.68 3.84
N GLU A 107 10.59 -16.46 3.13
CA GLU A 107 10.23 -16.27 1.71
C GLU A 107 9.81 -14.81 1.45
N GLN A 108 8.86 -14.31 2.24
CA GLN A 108 8.35 -12.95 2.08
C GLN A 108 9.40 -11.87 2.37
N ARG A 109 10.30 -12.10 3.35
CA ARG A 109 11.36 -11.15 3.69
C ARG A 109 12.40 -11.04 2.57
N ALA A 110 12.87 -12.18 2.07
CA ALA A 110 13.83 -12.25 0.97
C ALA A 110 13.23 -11.67 -0.33
N TYR A 111 11.98 -12.01 -0.67
CA TYR A 111 11.31 -11.44 -1.84
C TYR A 111 11.14 -9.91 -1.73
N ARG A 112 10.79 -9.39 -0.55
CA ARG A 112 10.72 -7.93 -0.32
C ARG A 112 12.10 -7.26 -0.42
N ALA A 113 13.17 -7.94 -0.02
CA ALA A 113 14.54 -7.45 -0.19
C ALA A 113 14.93 -7.38 -1.67
N ALA A 114 14.60 -8.41 -2.46
CA ALA A 114 14.81 -8.43 -3.91
C ALA A 114 14.14 -7.22 -4.59
N VAL A 115 12.85 -6.97 -4.32
CA VAL A 115 12.12 -5.84 -4.92
C VAL A 115 12.67 -4.47 -4.49
N ARG A 116 13.30 -4.37 -3.31
CA ARG A 116 13.97 -3.12 -2.87
C ARG A 116 15.29 -2.92 -3.63
N ALA A 117 16.15 -3.93 -3.65
CA ALA A 117 17.41 -3.88 -4.37
C ALA A 117 17.20 -3.62 -5.87
N TRP A 118 16.15 -4.18 -6.46
CA TRP A 118 15.77 -3.90 -7.86
C TRP A 118 15.36 -2.44 -8.07
N ARG A 119 14.64 -1.83 -7.12
CA ARG A 119 14.31 -0.39 -7.21
C ARG A 119 15.55 0.48 -7.12
N GLU A 120 16.46 0.12 -6.23
CA GLU A 120 17.73 0.84 -6.01
C GLU A 120 18.62 0.79 -7.26
N SER A 121 18.73 -0.37 -7.92
CA SER A 121 19.51 -0.53 -9.16
C SER A 121 18.94 0.25 -10.36
N ARG A 122 17.67 0.69 -10.27
CA ARG A 122 17.00 1.50 -11.30
C ARG A 122 17.01 3.00 -10.99
N SER A 123 17.36 3.37 -9.76
CA SER A 123 17.53 4.77 -9.35
C SER A 123 18.97 5.27 -9.43
N ALA A 124 19.93 4.37 -9.70
CA ALA A 124 21.33 4.66 -9.95
C ALA A 124 21.57 4.92 -11.45
#